data_AF-A0A8T1VR77-F1
#
_entry.id   AF-A0A8T1VR77-F1
#
_cell.length_a   1.000
_cell.length_b   1.000
_cell.length_c   1.000
_cell.angle_alpha   90.00
_cell.angle_beta   90.00
_cell.angle_gamma   90.00
#
_symmetry.space_group_name_H-M   'P 1'
#
loop_
_entity.id
_entity.type
_entity.pdbx_description
1 polymer ?
#
loop_
_entity_poly.entity_id
_entity_poly.type
_entity_poly.pdbx_seq_one_letter_code
_entity_poly.pdbx_strand_id
1 'polypeptide(L)'
;MKTDSSLSTPPTLSSSLSSTPSFVRIGDGSYSPGDLYVESILPKVLARELKPDQARAADTAKGGAAQKKSSLGSNTSSNASLQSDTVVLPFGEHPAILQAQEECRILMSGNDVCVLEDETVKEDVVQVLGNDAELVFPVRNIFRYLVMFIKNMDLFLEFHVEVLDDAQKYRQFTVTNTRSLARVEDARCQLPLAFGAHTGWRYLCMDLQDLTSQAFGTRYVTTTEVRVGGNCRLLRMFFQDERYADSDLPAHLTFLGT
;
A
#
# COMPACT_ATOMS: atom_id res chain seq x y z
N MET A 1 -32.04 -49.36 -4.49
CA MET A 1 -32.04 -48.30 -3.46
C MET A 1 -30.85 -47.40 -3.74
N LYS A 2 -31.10 -46.21 -4.28
CA LYS A 2 -30.09 -45.17 -4.52
C LYS A 2 -30.08 -44.26 -3.30
N THR A 3 -28.91 -44.00 -2.72
CA THR A 3 -28.73 -43.03 -1.65
C THR A 3 -27.86 -41.91 -2.18
N ASP A 4 -28.49 -40.78 -2.50
CA ASP A 4 -27.83 -39.50 -2.76
C ASP A 4 -27.36 -38.91 -1.43
N SER A 5 -26.06 -38.72 -1.27
CA SER A 5 -25.48 -37.91 -0.20
C SER A 5 -25.03 -36.58 -0.78
N SER A 6 -25.84 -35.54 -0.58
CA SER A 6 -25.50 -34.15 -0.91
C SER A 6 -24.39 -33.64 0.02
N LEU A 7 -23.19 -33.46 -0.53
CA LEU A 7 -22.13 -32.66 0.08
C LEU A 7 -22.51 -31.18 -0.01
N SER A 8 -22.71 -30.54 1.13
CA SER A 8 -22.82 -29.08 1.22
C SER A 8 -21.41 -28.49 1.19
N THR A 9 -21.13 -27.70 0.16
CA THR A 9 -19.95 -26.84 0.07
C THR A 9 -20.10 -25.69 1.07
N PRO A 10 -19.07 -25.36 1.87
CA PRO A 10 -19.11 -24.18 2.72
C PRO A 10 -19.06 -22.90 1.85
N PRO A 11 -19.65 -21.79 2.31
CA PRO A 11 -19.69 -20.54 1.55
C PRO A 11 -18.27 -19.99 1.42
N THR A 12 -17.80 -19.88 0.18
CA THR A 12 -16.58 -19.18 -0.18
C THR A 12 -16.72 -17.70 0.19
N LEU A 13 -15.97 -17.26 1.20
CA LEU A 13 -15.78 -15.84 1.46
C LEU A 13 -15.08 -15.23 0.23
N SER A 14 -15.75 -14.20 -0.30
CA SER A 14 -15.42 -13.48 -1.52
C SER A 14 -13.93 -13.14 -1.66
N SER A 15 -13.33 -13.59 -2.77
CA SER A 15 -12.01 -13.22 -3.27
C SER A 15 -11.92 -11.76 -3.79
N SER A 16 -12.91 -10.91 -3.49
CA SER A 16 -13.03 -9.57 -4.06
C SER A 16 -12.24 -8.46 -3.36
N LEU A 17 -11.66 -8.72 -2.19
CA LEU A 17 -10.89 -7.70 -1.44
C LEU A 17 -9.41 -7.61 -1.86
N SER A 18 -8.91 -8.61 -2.59
CA SER A 18 -7.49 -8.71 -2.95
C SER A 18 -7.09 -7.77 -4.10
N SER A 19 -8.02 -7.40 -4.98
CA SER A 19 -7.69 -6.75 -6.27
C SER A 19 -8.11 -5.29 -6.40
N THR A 20 -8.80 -4.70 -5.42
CA THR A 20 -9.18 -3.28 -5.51
C THR A 20 -7.99 -2.41 -5.09
N PRO A 21 -7.45 -1.54 -5.98
CA PRO A 21 -6.34 -0.66 -5.63
C PRO A 21 -6.77 0.32 -4.54
N SER A 22 -5.93 0.48 -3.52
CA SER A 22 -6.15 1.37 -2.38
C SER A 22 -5.63 2.77 -2.72
N PHE A 23 -6.22 3.35 -3.77
CA PHE A 23 -5.79 4.63 -4.30
C PHE A 23 -6.34 5.77 -3.43
N VAL A 24 -5.43 6.56 -2.87
CA VAL A 24 -5.72 7.74 -2.07
C VAL A 24 -5.34 8.96 -2.89
N ARG A 25 -6.35 9.79 -3.20
CA ARG A 25 -6.16 11.13 -3.79
C ARG A 25 -6.41 12.16 -2.71
N ILE A 26 -5.46 13.06 -2.49
CA ILE A 26 -5.59 14.16 -1.53
C ILE A 26 -5.39 15.48 -2.25
N GLY A 27 -6.43 16.32 -2.27
CA GLY A 27 -6.43 17.62 -2.94
C GLY A 27 -7.82 18.01 -3.46
N ASP A 28 -7.93 19.20 -4.04
CA ASP A 28 -9.19 19.87 -4.39
C ASP A 28 -9.89 19.24 -5.62
N GLY A 29 -9.41 18.07 -6.08
CA GLY A 29 -10.08 17.23 -7.06
C GLY A 29 -10.08 17.77 -8.49
N SER A 30 -9.20 18.73 -8.80
CA SER A 30 -9.13 19.41 -10.10
C SER A 30 -7.96 18.96 -10.98
N TYR A 31 -7.23 17.89 -10.62
CA TYR A 31 -5.96 17.52 -11.25
C TYR A 31 -4.99 18.71 -11.25
N SER A 32 -5.03 19.47 -10.15
CA SER A 32 -4.24 20.68 -10.01
C SER A 32 -2.83 20.33 -9.58
N PRO A 33 -1.82 21.15 -9.94
CA PRO A 33 -0.50 21.07 -9.33
C PRO A 33 -0.65 21.13 -7.80
N GLY A 34 -0.23 20.07 -7.09
CA GLY A 34 -0.34 19.93 -5.63
C GLY A 34 -1.30 18.83 -5.13
N ASP A 35 -2.04 18.15 -6.01
CA ASP A 35 -2.78 16.94 -5.63
C ASP A 35 -1.79 15.78 -5.35
N LEU A 36 -1.99 15.04 -4.26
CA LEU A 36 -1.16 13.90 -3.85
C LEU A 36 -1.74 12.58 -4.36
N TYR A 37 -0.93 11.80 -5.09
CA TYR A 37 -1.32 10.51 -5.67
C TYR A 37 -0.54 9.37 -5.03
N VAL A 38 -1.19 8.64 -4.13
CA VAL A 38 -0.58 7.52 -3.42
C VAL A 38 -1.46 6.28 -3.48
N GLU A 39 -0.84 5.12 -3.66
CA GLU A 39 -1.53 3.83 -3.50
C GLU A 39 -0.93 3.08 -2.31
N SER A 40 -1.73 2.91 -1.27
CA SER A 40 -1.28 2.22 -0.06
C SER A 40 -1.37 0.71 -0.23
N ILE A 41 -0.23 0.02 -0.09
CA ILE A 41 -0.20 -1.45 -0.02
C ILE A 41 -0.35 -1.88 1.44
N LEU A 42 0.42 -1.27 2.34
CA LEU A 42 0.42 -1.53 3.77
C LEU A 42 0.49 -0.20 4.54
N PRO A 43 -0.51 0.14 5.38
CA PRO A 43 -1.78 -0.57 5.59
C PRO A 43 -2.71 -0.55 4.38
N LYS A 44 -3.58 -1.55 4.27
CA LYS A 44 -4.64 -1.53 3.25
C LYS A 44 -5.67 -0.46 3.62
N VAL A 45 -6.07 0.37 2.65
CA VAL A 45 -7.06 1.43 2.86
C VAL A 45 -8.33 1.10 2.07
N LEU A 46 -9.49 1.19 2.71
CA LEU A 46 -10.79 0.97 2.08
C LEU A 46 -11.51 2.31 1.92
N ALA A 47 -11.99 2.60 0.72
CA ALA A 47 -12.90 3.72 0.49
C ALA A 47 -14.28 3.38 1.06
N ARG A 48 -14.88 4.24 1.89
CA ARG A 48 -16.29 4.09 2.26
C ARG A 48 -17.16 4.39 1.05
N GLU A 49 -17.92 3.40 0.57
CA GLU A 49 -19.02 3.65 -0.35
C GLU A 49 -20.14 4.40 0.40
N LEU A 50 -20.39 5.65 0.02
CA LEU A 50 -21.60 6.37 0.42
C LEU A 50 -22.79 5.65 -0.21
N LYS A 51 -23.62 4.97 0.59
CA LYS A 51 -24.93 4.48 0.15
C LYS A 51 -25.76 5.69 -0.33
N PRO A 52 -26.23 5.74 -1.59
CA PRO A 52 -27.23 6.71 -1.98
C PRO A 52 -28.57 6.23 -1.43
N ASP A 53 -29.10 6.92 -0.41
CA ASP A 53 -30.52 7.30 -0.26
C ASP A 53 -30.93 7.39 1.21
N GLN A 54 -31.18 8.63 1.68
CA GLN A 54 -32.46 9.06 2.26
C GLN A 54 -32.56 10.60 2.14
N ALA A 55 -32.68 11.12 0.92
CA ALA A 55 -32.99 12.53 0.69
C ALA A 55 -34.07 12.65 -0.39
N ARG A 56 -35.28 12.20 -0.07
CA ARG A 56 -36.51 12.59 -0.80
C ARG A 56 -37.76 12.31 0.03
N ALA A 57 -37.97 13.13 1.05
CA ALA A 57 -39.31 13.40 1.56
C ALA A 57 -39.32 14.80 2.19
N ALA A 58 -40.37 15.56 1.84
CA ALA A 58 -40.68 16.93 2.27
C ALA A 58 -39.82 18.05 1.66
N ASP A 59 -40.29 18.66 0.57
CA ASP A 59 -41.07 19.89 0.76
C ASP A 59 -41.84 20.27 -0.50
N THR A 60 -43.17 20.28 -0.41
CA THR A 60 -44.06 20.82 -1.44
C THR A 60 -44.85 21.97 -0.84
N ALA A 61 -44.51 23.16 -1.31
CA ALA A 61 -45.37 24.33 -1.51
C ALA A 61 -46.09 25.00 -0.32
N LYS A 62 -45.67 26.25 -0.04
CA LYS A 62 -46.47 27.49 0.15
C LYS A 62 -45.43 28.61 0.34
N GLY A 63 -45.36 29.72 -0.41
CA GLY A 63 -46.39 30.62 -0.94
C GLY A 63 -46.31 31.95 -0.16
N GLY A 64 -45.75 33.02 -0.75
CA GLY A 64 -45.81 34.38 -0.17
C GLY A 64 -44.67 35.33 -0.60
N ALA A 65 -45.01 36.48 -1.18
CA ALA A 65 -44.11 37.48 -1.76
C ALA A 65 -43.73 38.61 -0.78
N ALA A 66 -42.53 39.22 -0.94
CA ALA A 66 -42.27 40.67 -0.96
C ALA A 66 -40.76 41.08 -0.86
N GLN A 67 -40.33 41.87 -1.86
CA GLN A 67 -39.39 43.03 -1.88
C GLN A 67 -38.07 43.13 -1.08
N LYS A 68 -36.98 43.33 -1.87
CA LYS A 68 -35.84 44.30 -1.77
C LYS A 68 -35.16 44.55 -0.39
N LYS A 69 -33.85 44.24 -0.31
CA LYS A 69 -32.75 45.22 -0.09
C LYS A 69 -31.36 44.56 -0.17
N SER A 70 -30.42 45.37 -0.63
CA SER A 70 -28.96 45.18 -0.78
C SER A 70 -28.19 45.12 0.54
N SER A 71 -27.12 44.31 0.62
CA SER A 71 -25.76 44.74 1.01
C SER A 71 -24.82 43.55 1.25
N LEU A 72 -23.56 43.75 0.85
CA LEU A 72 -22.36 42.95 1.10
C LEU A 72 -22.22 42.46 2.55
N GLY A 73 -21.61 41.28 2.75
CA GLY A 73 -20.90 40.98 4.00
C GLY A 73 -20.77 39.50 4.34
N SER A 74 -19.56 38.96 4.13
CA SER A 74 -18.95 37.79 4.78
C SER A 74 -19.70 36.45 4.75
N ASN A 75 -19.46 35.67 3.69
CA ASN A 75 -19.56 34.22 3.78
C ASN A 75 -18.33 33.71 4.56
N THR A 76 -18.49 33.47 5.85
CA THR A 76 -17.67 32.50 6.58
C THR A 76 -18.09 31.12 6.12
N SER A 77 -17.60 30.69 4.95
CA SER A 77 -17.64 29.29 4.57
C SER A 77 -16.56 28.58 5.37
N SER A 78 -16.97 27.95 6.46
CA SER A 78 -16.27 26.85 7.08
C SER A 78 -16.00 25.80 6.01
N ASN A 79 -14.81 25.84 5.41
CA ASN A 79 -14.28 24.77 4.59
C ASN A 79 -14.01 23.59 5.52
N ALA A 80 -15.07 22.83 5.80
CA ALA A 80 -14.93 21.45 6.21
C ALA A 80 -14.32 20.72 5.01
N SER A 81 -13.01 20.55 5.06
CA SER A 81 -12.24 19.69 4.16
C SER A 81 -12.98 18.36 4.04
N LEU A 82 -13.40 18.01 2.82
CA LEU A 82 -13.86 16.68 2.47
C LEU A 82 -12.65 15.73 2.59
N GLN A 83 -12.27 15.39 3.81
CA GLN A 83 -11.48 14.20 4.08
C GLN A 83 -12.33 13.05 3.53
N SER A 84 -11.84 12.40 2.48
CA SER A 84 -12.37 11.12 2.07
C SER A 84 -12.33 10.22 3.30
N ASP A 85 -13.50 9.79 3.78
CA ASP A 85 -13.64 8.83 4.88
C ASP A 85 -12.99 7.50 4.44
N THR A 86 -11.68 7.44 4.63
CA THR A 86 -10.82 6.30 4.33
C THR A 86 -10.71 5.47 5.59
N VAL A 87 -10.95 4.17 5.48
CA VAL A 87 -10.82 3.24 6.59
C VAL A 87 -9.52 2.48 6.42
N VAL A 88 -8.61 2.63 7.39
CA VAL A 88 -7.36 1.88 7.44
C VAL A 88 -7.66 0.50 8.03
N LEU A 89 -7.35 -0.55 7.27
CA LEU A 89 -7.52 -1.93 7.70
C LEU A 89 -6.39 -2.32 8.68
N PRO A 90 -6.71 -2.96 9.81
CA PRO A 90 -5.69 -3.51 10.71
C PRO A 90 -4.79 -4.52 9.98
N PHE A 91 -3.52 -4.60 10.35
CA PHE A 91 -2.58 -5.56 9.73
C PHE A 91 -3.02 -7.02 9.89
N GLY A 92 -3.64 -7.37 11.02
CA GLY A 92 -4.17 -8.72 11.22
C GLY A 92 -5.28 -9.13 10.25
N GLU A 93 -5.90 -8.17 9.56
CA GLU A 93 -6.95 -8.43 8.56
C GLU A 93 -6.43 -8.32 7.12
N HIS A 94 -5.16 -7.97 6.93
CA HIS A 94 -4.59 -7.79 5.60
C HIS A 94 -4.47 -9.14 4.86
N PRO A 95 -5.03 -9.29 3.65
CA PRO A 95 -5.06 -10.58 2.94
C PRO A 95 -3.68 -11.23 2.74
N ALA A 96 -2.67 -10.44 2.34
CA ALA A 96 -1.30 -10.95 2.14
C ALA A 96 -0.65 -11.46 3.45
N ILE A 97 -1.01 -10.86 4.60
CA ILE A 97 -0.45 -11.24 5.90
C ILE A 97 -1.11 -12.52 6.38
N LEU A 98 -2.44 -12.59 6.30
CA LEU A 98 -3.21 -13.79 6.62
C LEU A 98 -2.78 -15.00 5.78
N GLN A 99 -2.52 -14.78 4.49
CA GLN A 99 -2.04 -15.82 3.58
C GLN A 99 -0.66 -16.33 4.01
N ALA A 100 0.29 -15.43 4.26
CA ALA A 100 1.64 -15.82 4.68
C ALA A 100 1.66 -16.50 6.06
N GLN A 101 0.80 -16.07 6.98
CA GLN A 101 0.56 -16.72 8.28
C GLN A 101 0.10 -18.16 8.12
N GLU A 102 -0.90 -18.38 7.26
CA GLU A 102 -1.43 -19.71 7.01
C GLU A 102 -0.38 -20.62 6.34
N GLU A 103 0.39 -20.10 5.39
CA GLU A 103 1.48 -20.82 4.74
C GLU A 103 2.57 -21.26 5.73
N CYS A 104 3.02 -20.35 6.60
CA CYS A 104 3.99 -20.68 7.66
C CYS A 104 3.46 -21.75 8.60
N ARG A 105 2.17 -21.66 8.97
CA ARG A 105 1.49 -22.63 9.84
C ARG A 105 1.40 -24.02 9.21
N ILE A 106 1.07 -24.11 7.92
CA ILE A 106 0.93 -25.37 7.19
C ILE A 106 2.30 -26.04 6.97
N LEU A 107 3.32 -25.26 6.58
CA LEU A 107 4.62 -25.80 6.20
C LEU A 107 5.45 -26.30 7.38
N MET A 108 5.21 -25.79 8.60
CA MET A 108 5.93 -26.18 9.83
C MET A 108 7.46 -26.14 9.69
N SER A 109 7.98 -25.22 8.87
CA SER A 109 9.41 -25.07 8.56
C SER A 109 10.19 -24.28 9.62
N GLY A 110 9.51 -23.77 10.66
CA GLY A 110 10.08 -22.84 11.65
C GLY A 110 10.07 -21.37 11.20
N ASN A 111 9.49 -21.09 10.03
CA ASN A 111 9.18 -19.75 9.56
C ASN A 111 7.98 -19.18 10.32
N ASP A 112 7.94 -17.87 10.51
CA ASP A 112 6.85 -17.18 11.21
C ASP A 112 6.57 -15.81 10.60
N VAL A 113 5.29 -15.50 10.47
CA VAL A 113 4.81 -14.17 10.08
C VAL A 113 3.79 -13.73 11.13
N CYS A 114 4.04 -12.63 11.81
CA CYS A 114 3.15 -12.17 12.87
C CYS A 114 2.97 -10.64 12.86
N VAL A 115 1.85 -10.20 13.40
CA VAL A 115 1.60 -8.78 13.69
C VAL A 115 1.93 -8.56 15.16
N LEU A 116 2.75 -7.55 15.44
CA LEU A 116 3.17 -7.20 16.81
C LEU A 116 3.35 -5.68 16.92
N GLU A 117 3.29 -5.15 18.14
CA GLU A 117 3.62 -3.77 18.42
C GLU A 117 5.14 -3.59 18.48
N ASP A 118 5.72 -2.71 17.66
CA ASP A 118 7.16 -2.44 17.68
C ASP A 118 7.52 -1.44 18.78
N GLU A 119 8.59 -1.75 19.51
CA GLU A 119 9.01 -0.97 20.67
C GLU A 119 9.48 0.46 20.34
N THR A 120 9.93 0.72 19.11
CA THR A 120 10.46 2.02 18.68
C THR A 120 9.35 2.92 18.14
N VAL A 121 8.50 2.40 17.26
CA VAL A 121 7.45 3.20 16.61
C VAL A 121 6.12 3.22 17.39
N LYS A 122 5.92 2.30 18.35
CA LYS A 122 4.66 2.18 19.13
C LYS A 122 3.43 2.00 18.25
N GLU A 123 3.62 1.31 17.13
CA GLU A 123 2.59 0.95 16.17
C GLU A 123 2.67 -0.56 15.92
N ASP A 124 1.54 -1.14 15.49
CA ASP A 124 1.55 -2.48 14.93
C ASP A 124 2.46 -2.51 13.71
N VAL A 125 3.23 -3.58 13.57
CA VAL A 125 4.09 -3.88 12.42
C VAL A 125 3.97 -5.33 12.04
N VAL A 126 4.35 -5.64 10.81
CA VAL A 126 4.37 -7.00 10.28
C VAL A 126 5.79 -7.53 10.41
N GLN A 127 5.99 -8.53 11.23
CA GLN A 127 7.27 -9.22 11.36
C GLN A 127 7.27 -10.46 10.47
N VAL A 128 8.32 -10.60 9.67
CA VAL A 128 8.62 -11.80 8.87
C VAL A 128 9.92 -12.39 9.43
N LEU A 129 9.90 -13.67 9.77
CA LEU A 129 11.05 -14.43 10.26
C LEU A 129 11.16 -15.76 9.53
N GLY A 130 12.39 -16.11 9.15
CA GLY A 130 12.69 -17.33 8.42
C GLY A 130 13.11 -17.07 6.97
N ASN A 131 13.84 -18.02 6.40
CA ASN A 131 14.46 -17.86 5.07
C ASN A 131 13.47 -18.06 3.91
N ASP A 132 12.41 -18.84 4.15
CA ASP A 132 11.36 -19.10 3.15
C ASP A 132 10.04 -18.41 3.51
N ALA A 133 10.06 -17.50 4.50
CA ALA A 133 8.92 -16.65 4.83
C ALA A 133 8.89 -15.44 3.90
N GLU A 134 7.75 -15.21 3.25
CA GLU A 134 7.59 -14.11 2.32
C GLU A 134 6.15 -13.56 2.36
N LEU A 135 6.03 -12.24 2.31
CA LEU A 135 4.78 -11.54 2.04
C LEU A 135 4.68 -11.27 0.55
N VAL A 136 3.61 -11.72 -0.10
CA VAL A 136 3.39 -11.53 -1.54
C VAL A 136 2.24 -10.55 -1.76
N PHE A 137 2.56 -9.42 -2.41
CA PHE A 137 1.61 -8.37 -2.74
C PHE A 137 1.45 -8.30 -4.26
N PRO A 138 0.42 -8.95 -4.84
CA PRO A 138 0.07 -8.73 -6.23
C PRO A 138 -0.44 -7.29 -6.38
N VAL A 139 0.18 -6.52 -7.26
CA VAL A 139 -0.13 -5.10 -7.45
C VAL A 139 -0.26 -4.77 -8.93
N ARG A 140 -0.93 -3.67 -9.25
CA ARG A 140 -0.94 -3.12 -10.60
C ARG A 140 -0.87 -1.61 -10.52
N ASN A 141 0.34 -1.11 -10.37
CA ASN A 141 0.58 0.31 -10.14
C ASN A 141 1.52 0.87 -11.20
N ILE A 142 1.30 2.12 -11.62
CA ILE A 142 2.07 2.82 -12.67
C ILE A 142 2.90 3.98 -12.11
N PHE A 143 2.89 4.19 -10.81
CA PHE A 143 3.64 5.26 -10.18
C PHE A 143 5.12 4.94 -10.13
N ARG A 144 5.91 6.01 -10.09
CA ARG A 144 7.36 5.97 -10.27
C ARG A 144 8.08 5.47 -9.02
N TYR A 145 7.57 5.80 -7.84
CA TYR A 145 8.27 5.53 -6.59
C TYR A 145 7.57 4.45 -5.77
N LEU A 146 8.34 3.45 -5.34
CA LEU A 146 7.92 2.51 -4.30
C LEU A 146 8.61 2.91 -2.99
N VAL A 147 7.80 3.17 -1.97
CA VAL A 147 8.26 3.54 -0.63
C VAL A 147 8.03 2.38 0.33
N MET A 148 9.04 2.08 1.14
CA MET A 148 8.99 1.05 2.18
C MET A 148 9.64 1.57 3.47
N PHE A 149 8.99 1.29 4.59
CA PHE A 149 9.52 1.49 5.92
C PHE A 149 9.85 0.14 6.53
N ILE A 150 11.13 -0.16 6.61
CA ILE A 150 11.61 -1.50 6.97
C ILE A 150 12.64 -1.43 8.10
N LYS A 151 12.50 -2.31 9.09
CA LYS A 151 13.47 -2.50 10.17
C LYS A 151 14.36 -3.68 9.84
N ASN A 152 15.67 -3.44 9.86
CA ASN A 152 16.64 -4.53 9.83
C ASN A 152 16.74 -5.18 11.20
N MET A 153 16.63 -6.50 11.22
CA MET A 153 16.72 -7.33 12.42
C MET A 153 18.14 -7.94 12.61
N ASP A 154 19.15 -7.35 11.97
CA ASP A 154 20.52 -7.88 11.86
C ASP A 154 20.58 -9.32 11.31
N LEU A 155 19.62 -9.65 10.46
CA LEU A 155 19.48 -10.93 9.80
C LEU A 155 19.33 -10.71 8.29
N PHE A 156 19.40 -11.79 7.52
CA PHE A 156 19.26 -11.67 6.06
C PHE A 156 17.87 -11.21 5.68
N LEU A 157 17.84 -10.17 4.85
CA LEU A 157 16.66 -9.54 4.28
C LEU A 157 16.79 -9.59 2.76
N GLU A 158 15.68 -9.94 2.10
CA GLU A 158 15.54 -9.79 0.66
C GLU A 158 14.13 -9.37 0.28
N PHE A 159 13.98 -8.42 -0.64
CA PHE A 159 12.69 -8.14 -1.25
C PHE A 159 12.81 -8.02 -2.76
N HIS A 160 11.72 -8.36 -3.44
CA HIS A 160 11.62 -8.40 -4.88
C HIS A 160 10.57 -7.42 -5.38
N VAL A 161 10.88 -6.72 -6.47
CA VAL A 161 9.92 -5.89 -7.20
C VAL A 161 9.91 -6.35 -8.65
N GLU A 162 8.78 -6.85 -9.11
CA GLU A 162 8.59 -7.22 -10.51
C GLU A 162 7.95 -6.05 -11.26
N VAL A 163 8.57 -5.64 -12.37
CA VAL A 163 8.08 -4.58 -13.24
C VAL A 163 7.93 -5.08 -14.68
N LEU A 164 6.96 -4.52 -15.38
CA LEU A 164 6.84 -4.62 -16.83
C LEU A 164 7.48 -3.39 -17.47
N ASP A 165 8.29 -3.60 -18.50
CA ASP A 165 8.92 -2.53 -19.29
C ASP A 165 8.23 -2.29 -20.65
N ASP A 166 8.66 -1.25 -21.36
CA ASP A 166 8.14 -0.88 -22.67
C ASP A 166 8.56 -1.83 -23.80
N ALA A 167 9.53 -2.72 -23.56
CA ALA A 167 9.87 -3.84 -24.42
C ALA A 167 8.96 -5.06 -24.17
N GLN A 168 7.92 -4.92 -23.34
CA GLN A 168 7.00 -5.99 -22.94
C GLN A 168 7.71 -7.16 -22.26
N LYS A 169 8.77 -6.87 -21.51
CA LYS A 169 9.51 -7.85 -20.72
C LYS A 169 9.27 -7.61 -19.23
N TYR A 170 9.11 -8.70 -18.49
CA TYR A 170 9.13 -8.68 -17.04
C TYR A 170 10.59 -8.59 -16.55
N ARG A 171 10.85 -7.65 -15.66
CA ARG A 171 12.14 -7.43 -15.02
C ARG A 171 11.98 -7.52 -13.51
N GLN A 172 12.94 -8.13 -12.84
CA GLN A 172 12.92 -8.29 -11.39
C GLN A 172 14.07 -7.51 -10.76
N PHE A 173 13.74 -6.61 -9.83
CA PHE A 173 14.69 -6.04 -8.90
C PHE A 173 14.73 -6.86 -7.63
N THR A 174 15.90 -7.33 -7.22
CA THR A 174 16.13 -7.97 -5.93
C THR A 174 16.97 -7.04 -5.08
N VAL A 175 16.46 -6.61 -3.94
CA VAL A 175 17.20 -5.75 -3.01
C VAL A 175 17.51 -6.55 -1.76
N THR A 176 18.80 -6.64 -1.41
CA THR A 176 19.26 -7.57 -0.36
C THR A 176 20.43 -7.00 0.45
N ASN A 177 20.50 -7.33 1.73
CA ASN A 177 21.65 -6.99 2.59
C ASN A 177 22.78 -8.05 2.53
N THR A 178 22.62 -9.11 1.73
CA THR A 178 23.61 -10.19 1.58
C THR A 178 24.69 -9.92 0.52
N ARG A 179 24.60 -8.77 -0.15
CA ARG A 179 25.50 -8.36 -1.24
C ARG A 179 25.92 -6.92 -1.05
N SER A 180 27.16 -6.63 -1.45
CA SER A 180 27.75 -5.29 -1.39
C SER A 180 27.80 -4.60 -2.76
N LEU A 181 27.62 -5.34 -3.85
CA LEU A 181 27.72 -4.85 -5.22
C LEU A 181 26.43 -5.12 -5.99
N ALA A 182 26.05 -4.16 -6.81
CA ALA A 182 24.94 -4.33 -7.75
C ALA A 182 25.34 -5.30 -8.88
N ARG A 183 24.40 -6.12 -9.33
CA ARG A 183 24.57 -7.06 -10.44
C ARG A 183 23.39 -6.91 -11.39
N VAL A 184 23.68 -6.69 -12.66
CA VAL A 184 22.67 -6.53 -13.70
C VAL A 184 22.81 -7.66 -14.70
N GLU A 185 21.71 -8.36 -14.92
CA GLU A 185 21.51 -9.39 -15.95
C GLU A 185 20.39 -8.92 -16.90
N ASP A 186 20.04 -9.70 -17.94
CA ASP A 186 18.99 -9.28 -18.87
C ASP A 186 17.66 -9.06 -18.11
N ALA A 187 17.11 -10.07 -17.45
CA ALA A 187 15.80 -9.95 -16.77
C ALA A 187 15.87 -9.56 -15.29
N ARG A 188 17.06 -9.47 -14.68
CA ARG A 188 17.23 -9.35 -13.23
C ARG A 188 18.27 -8.30 -12.87
N CYS A 189 17.96 -7.49 -11.86
CA CYS A 189 18.88 -6.54 -11.27
C CYS A 189 18.92 -6.75 -9.76
N GLN A 190 20.09 -7.12 -9.24
CA GLN A 190 20.31 -7.22 -7.80
C GLN A 190 20.96 -5.93 -7.30
N LEU A 191 20.38 -5.34 -6.26
CA LEU A 191 20.83 -4.10 -5.65
C LEU A 191 21.23 -4.36 -4.19
N PRO A 192 22.39 -3.85 -3.74
CA PRO A 192 22.82 -4.00 -2.37
C PRO A 192 22.01 -3.07 -1.46
N LEU A 193 21.63 -3.57 -0.28
CA LEU A 193 20.99 -2.80 0.78
C LEU A 193 21.94 -2.62 1.94
N ALA A 194 22.48 -1.42 2.06
CA ALA A 194 23.33 -1.05 3.19
C ALA A 194 22.48 -0.47 4.33
N PHE A 195 22.19 -1.31 5.32
CA PHE A 195 21.87 -0.82 6.66
C PHE A 195 23.17 -0.31 7.29
N GLY A 196 23.12 0.85 7.95
CA GLY A 196 24.26 1.32 8.73
C GLY A 196 24.59 0.36 9.88
N ALA A 197 25.63 0.67 10.66
CA ALA A 197 26.08 -0.17 11.79
C ALA A 197 25.08 -0.31 12.96
N HIS A 198 23.86 0.22 12.83
CA HIS A 198 22.85 0.24 13.88
C HIS A 198 21.55 -0.40 13.40
N THR A 199 20.97 -1.23 14.25
CA THR A 199 19.59 -1.71 14.10
C THR A 199 18.65 -0.51 14.13
N GLY A 200 17.67 -0.50 13.23
CA GLY A 200 16.75 0.61 13.14
C GLY A 200 15.85 0.55 11.92
N TRP A 201 14.85 1.43 11.96
CA TRP A 201 13.94 1.68 10.86
C TRP A 201 14.63 2.45 9.74
N ARG A 202 14.35 2.06 8.50
CA ARG A 202 14.83 2.73 7.30
C ARG A 202 13.69 3.07 6.39
N TYR A 203 13.74 4.31 5.92
CA TYR A 203 12.97 4.78 4.77
C TYR A 203 13.70 4.38 3.49
N LEU A 204 13.05 3.56 2.67
CA LEU A 204 13.51 3.21 1.33
C LEU A 204 12.55 3.83 0.32
N CYS A 205 13.08 4.58 -0.63
CA CYS A 205 12.32 5.15 -1.73
C CYS A 205 13.01 4.76 -3.04
N MET A 206 12.43 3.79 -3.73
CA MET A 206 12.95 3.27 -4.99
C MET A 206 12.35 4.03 -6.16
N ASP A 207 13.21 4.64 -6.98
CA ASP A 207 12.81 5.24 -8.25
C ASP A 207 12.79 4.15 -9.32
N LEU A 208 11.63 3.51 -9.51
CA LEU A 208 11.50 2.35 -10.40
C LEU A 208 11.73 2.73 -11.87
N GLN A 209 11.40 3.96 -12.25
CA GLN A 209 11.65 4.48 -13.58
C GLN A 209 13.15 4.62 -13.84
N ASP A 210 13.88 5.28 -12.94
CA ASP A 210 15.32 5.46 -13.09
C ASP A 210 16.07 4.13 -12.98
N LEU A 211 15.67 3.25 -12.05
CA LEU A 211 16.25 1.92 -11.89
C LEU A 211 16.07 1.07 -13.16
N THR A 212 14.88 1.09 -13.77
CA THR A 212 14.61 0.36 -15.02
C THR A 212 15.45 0.90 -16.17
N SER A 213 15.53 2.23 -16.31
CA SER A 213 16.35 2.87 -17.33
C SER A 213 17.84 2.58 -17.16
N GLN A 214 18.35 2.59 -15.92
CA GLN A 214 19.78 2.37 -15.64
C GLN A 214 20.18 0.90 -15.77
N ALA A 215 19.34 -0.03 -15.30
CA ALA A 215 19.64 -1.45 -15.35
C ALA A 215 19.43 -2.04 -16.75
N PHE A 216 18.34 -1.70 -17.43
CA PHE A 216 17.90 -2.42 -18.64
C PHE A 216 17.87 -1.55 -19.90
N GLY A 217 18.03 -0.22 -19.77
CA GLY A 217 17.94 0.70 -20.91
C GLY A 217 16.51 0.82 -21.47
N THR A 218 15.50 0.37 -20.74
CA THR A 218 14.08 0.38 -21.12
C THR A 218 13.29 1.32 -20.21
N ARG A 219 12.05 1.65 -20.60
CA ARG A 219 11.16 2.49 -19.78
C ARG A 219 10.27 1.62 -18.90
N TYR A 220 10.16 2.02 -17.64
CA TYR A 220 9.17 1.48 -16.71
C TYR A 220 7.74 1.72 -17.22
N VAL A 221 6.89 0.69 -17.12
CA VAL A 221 5.46 0.77 -17.47
C VAL A 221 4.58 0.57 -16.25
N THR A 222 4.79 -0.52 -15.50
CA THR A 222 3.98 -0.83 -14.30
C THR A 222 4.70 -1.83 -13.40
N THR A 223 4.46 -1.75 -12.10
CA THR A 223 4.80 -2.81 -11.14
C THR A 223 3.67 -3.82 -11.06
N THR A 224 4.02 -5.10 -11.12
CA THR A 224 3.09 -6.24 -11.13
C THR A 224 3.07 -7.01 -9.82
N GLU A 225 4.18 -7.01 -9.09
CA GLU A 225 4.29 -7.73 -7.83
C GLU A 225 5.37 -7.11 -6.94
N VAL A 226 5.10 -7.05 -5.64
CA VAL A 226 6.12 -6.79 -4.63
C VAL A 226 6.13 -7.97 -3.67
N ARG A 227 7.31 -8.53 -3.42
CA ARG A 227 7.51 -9.60 -2.45
C ARG A 227 8.49 -9.16 -1.39
N VAL A 228 8.18 -9.36 -0.12
CA VAL A 228 9.04 -8.99 1.00
C VAL A 228 9.34 -10.25 1.81
N GLY A 229 10.57 -10.72 1.73
CA GLY A 229 11.02 -11.94 2.37
C GLY A 229 12.19 -11.72 3.33
N GLY A 230 12.55 -12.81 3.99
CA GLY A 230 13.61 -12.79 5.00
C GLY A 230 13.21 -12.05 6.27
N ASN A 231 14.21 -11.79 7.11
CA ASN A 231 14.00 -11.46 8.51
C ASN A 231 13.89 -9.93 8.71
N CYS A 232 12.67 -9.43 8.81
CA CYS A 232 12.42 -7.99 8.96
C CYS A 232 11.12 -7.65 9.66
N ARG A 233 10.98 -6.36 9.98
CA ARG A 233 9.69 -5.75 10.30
C ARG A 233 9.33 -4.72 9.25
N LEU A 234 8.10 -4.78 8.75
CA LEU A 234 7.55 -3.86 7.77
C LEU A 234 6.45 -3.03 8.43
N LEU A 235 6.59 -1.71 8.38
CA LEU A 235 5.63 -0.76 8.96
C LEU A 235 4.70 -0.22 7.89
N ARG A 236 5.24 0.23 6.76
CA ARG A 236 4.48 0.87 5.69
C ARG A 236 5.06 0.50 4.33
N MET A 237 4.19 0.38 3.34
CA MET A 237 4.57 0.18 1.94
C MET A 237 3.53 0.81 1.02
N PHE A 238 3.95 1.68 0.13
CA PHE A 238 3.05 2.38 -0.77
C PHE A 238 3.76 2.87 -2.03
N PHE A 239 2.98 3.15 -3.07
CA PHE A 239 3.44 3.79 -4.29
C PHE A 239 3.11 5.28 -4.27
N GLN A 240 4.00 6.10 -4.82
CA GLN A 240 3.77 7.53 -5.03
C GLN A 240 4.30 7.95 -6.41
N ASP A 241 3.60 8.86 -7.07
CA ASP A 241 3.98 9.39 -8.40
C ASP A 241 5.15 10.38 -8.31
N GLU A 242 5.15 11.22 -7.29
CA GLU A 242 6.23 12.17 -6.97
C GLU A 242 6.86 11.88 -5.61
N ARG A 243 8.00 12.52 -5.33
CA ARG A 243 8.66 12.43 -4.01
C ARG A 243 8.01 13.41 -3.04
N TYR A 244 6.98 12.96 -2.34
CA TYR A 244 6.33 13.73 -1.29
C TYR A 244 7.19 13.84 -0.03
N ALA A 245 7.05 14.95 0.69
CA ALA A 245 7.63 15.07 2.02
C ALA A 245 6.75 14.32 3.04
N ASP A 246 7.34 13.91 4.17
CA ASP A 246 6.60 13.22 5.24
C ASP A 246 5.41 14.05 5.74
N SER A 247 5.52 15.38 5.76
CA SER A 247 4.44 16.31 6.15
C SER A 247 3.25 16.33 5.21
N ASP A 248 3.45 15.90 3.96
CA ASP A 248 2.41 15.95 2.92
C ASP A 248 1.60 14.65 2.89
N LEU A 249 2.15 13.58 3.46
CA LEU A 249 1.54 12.26 3.49
C LEU A 249 0.41 12.19 4.54
N PRO A 250 -0.63 11.36 4.32
CA PRO A 250 -1.59 11.01 5.36
C PRO A 250 -0.92 10.50 6.63
N ALA A 251 -1.55 10.73 7.78
CA ALA A 251 -1.08 10.23 9.08
C ALA A 251 -0.81 8.71 9.12
N HIS A 252 -1.56 7.91 8.34
CA HIS A 252 -1.33 6.47 8.27
C HIS A 252 -0.12 6.07 7.42
N LEU A 253 0.48 7.01 6.66
CA LEU A 253 1.66 6.81 5.80
C LEU A 253 2.89 7.61 6.26
N THR A 254 2.72 8.62 7.13
CA THR A 254 3.84 9.37 7.73
C THR A 254 4.67 8.48 8.64
N PHE A 255 5.99 8.65 8.65
CA PHE A 255 6.87 8.00 9.62
C PHE A 255 6.77 8.60 11.01
N LEU A 256 6.60 9.92 11.07
CA LEU A 256 6.42 10.68 12.29
C LEU A 256 4.94 10.68 12.66
N GLY A 257 4.46 9.56 13.21
CA GLY A 257 3.20 9.58 13.94
C GLY A 257 3.30 10.62 15.07
N THR A 258 2.42 11.62 15.04
CA THR A 258 2.27 12.62 16.12
C THR A 258 1.86 12.00 17.43
#